data_AF-A0A2V3JPZ7-F1
#
_entry.id   AF-A0A2V3JPZ7-F1
#
_cell.length_a   1.000
_cell.length_b   1.000
_cell.length_c   1.000
_cell.angle_alpha   90.00
_cell.angle_beta   90.00
_cell.angle_gamma   90.00
#
_symmetry.space_group_name_H-M   'P 1'
#
loop_
_entity.id
_entity.type
_entity.pdbx_description
1 polymer ?
#
loop_
_entity_poly.entity_id
_entity_poly.type
_entity_poly.pdbx_seq_one_letter_code
_entity_poly.pdbx_strand_id
1 'polypeptide(L)'
;MTPFGDLSGHHRKVGYVADRDLFIVNVSSPTAPTLAGSYDNAGDAKDVAVSGNYAYVADYTNGLVILRTDVPVTPPKGDLNHDGYLTPADAAIALQIATGIRPCDPATLAAADVSGDNRVTSLDALILLQAATDAITL
;
A
#
# COMPACT_ATOMS: atom_id res chain seq x y z
N MET A 1 -18.25 -20.65 11.73
CA MET A 1 -17.45 -20.07 12.82
C MET A 1 -16.00 -20.25 12.40
N THR A 2 -15.47 -19.32 11.61
CA THR A 2 -14.07 -19.35 11.13
C THR A 2 -13.16 -18.89 12.28
N PRO A 3 -12.00 -19.53 12.50
CA PRO A 3 -11.17 -19.25 13.67
C PRO A 3 -10.35 -17.97 13.47
N PHE A 4 -10.17 -17.21 14.54
CA PHE A 4 -9.29 -16.06 14.60
C PHE A 4 -7.83 -16.54 14.69
N GLY A 5 -6.99 -16.21 13.70
CA GLY A 5 -5.54 -16.34 13.80
C GLY A 5 -4.94 -15.13 14.51
N ASP A 6 -4.54 -15.29 15.78
CA ASP A 6 -3.63 -14.35 16.46
C ASP A 6 -2.20 -14.74 16.10
N LEU A 7 -1.53 -13.92 15.29
CA LEU A 7 -0.12 -14.10 14.93
C LEU A 7 0.66 -12.81 15.25
N SER A 8 0.72 -12.47 16.54
CA SER A 8 1.56 -11.37 17.04
C SER A 8 3.05 -11.74 17.07
N GLY A 9 3.70 -11.73 15.91
CA GLY A 9 5.15 -11.68 15.77
C GLY A 9 5.67 -10.23 15.74
N HIS A 10 5.89 -9.64 16.92
CA HIS A 10 6.70 -8.43 17.19
C HIS A 10 6.31 -7.10 16.47
N HIS A 11 5.59 -6.26 17.24
CA HIS A 11 5.51 -4.77 17.23
C HIS A 11 4.26 -4.03 16.74
N ARG A 12 3.28 -4.65 16.09
CA ARG A 12 1.91 -4.09 15.96
C ARG A 12 0.92 -5.26 15.98
N LYS A 13 0.00 -5.32 16.94
CA LYS A 13 -0.99 -6.41 16.97
C LYS A 13 -2.03 -6.11 15.89
N VAL A 14 -1.98 -6.85 14.79
CA VAL A 14 -2.91 -6.75 13.67
C VAL A 14 -3.59 -8.11 13.52
N GLY A 15 -4.92 -8.13 13.42
CA GLY A 15 -5.72 -9.32 13.15
C GLY A 15 -6.22 -9.29 11.71
N TYR A 16 -6.26 -10.46 11.08
CA TYR A 16 -6.81 -10.63 9.74
C TYR A 16 -8.09 -11.45 9.83
N VAL A 17 -9.16 -10.98 9.19
CA VAL A 17 -10.44 -11.71 9.10
C VAL A 17 -10.71 -11.97 7.63
N ALA A 18 -10.83 -13.26 7.28
CA ALA A 18 -11.25 -13.72 5.97
C ALA A 18 -12.74 -14.09 6.03
N ASP A 19 -13.56 -13.38 5.26
CA ASP A 19 -14.90 -13.80 4.88
C ASP A 19 -15.00 -13.68 3.34
N ARG A 20 -15.87 -12.81 2.80
CA ARG A 20 -15.80 -12.43 1.37
C ARG A 20 -14.65 -11.45 1.07
N ASP A 21 -14.23 -10.69 2.08
CA ASP A 21 -13.15 -9.72 2.00
C ASP A 21 -12.05 -10.07 2.99
N LEU A 22 -10.83 -9.56 2.78
CA LEU A 22 -9.80 -9.55 3.80
C LEU A 22 -9.83 -8.22 4.56
N PHE A 23 -10.18 -8.26 5.83
CA PHE A 23 -10.07 -7.09 6.70
C PHE A 23 -8.76 -7.13 7.49
N ILE A 24 -8.01 -6.03 7.44
CA ILE A 24 -6.83 -5.76 8.25
C ILE A 24 -7.30 -4.95 9.46
N VAL A 25 -7.27 -5.55 10.64
CA VAL A 25 -7.76 -4.93 11.87
C VAL A 25 -6.59 -4.63 12.78
N ASN A 26 -6.39 -3.38 13.16
CA ASN A 26 -5.47 -3.03 14.23
C ASN A 26 -6.10 -3.42 15.57
N VAL A 27 -5.49 -4.40 16.25
CA VAL A 27 -5.91 -4.92 17.56
C VAL A 27 -4.94 -4.50 18.67
N SER A 28 -4.21 -3.39 18.48
CA SER A 28 -3.30 -2.83 19.49
C SER A 28 -4.03 -2.42 20.78
N SER A 29 -5.30 -2.03 20.67
CA SER A 29 -6.22 -1.90 21.81
C SER A 29 -7.20 -3.09 21.81
N PRO A 30 -7.08 -4.05 22.76
CA PRO A 30 -7.93 -5.23 22.80
C PRO A 30 -9.42 -4.92 23.01
N THR A 31 -9.74 -3.78 23.63
CA THR A 31 -11.11 -3.34 23.92
C THR A 31 -11.70 -2.45 22.82
N ALA A 32 -10.88 -2.01 21.87
CA ALA A 32 -11.29 -1.12 20.78
C ALA A 32 -10.44 -1.39 19.52
N PRO A 33 -10.62 -2.56 18.88
CA PRO A 33 -9.98 -2.82 17.59
C PRO A 33 -10.49 -1.85 16.53
N THR A 34 -9.61 -1.39 15.64
CA THR A 34 -9.96 -0.47 14.55
C THR A 34 -9.63 -1.08 13.19
N LEU A 35 -10.45 -0.81 12.18
CA LEU A 35 -10.14 -1.23 10.81
C LEU A 35 -8.93 -0.42 10.30
N ALA A 36 -7.85 -1.10 9.96
CA ALA A 36 -6.63 -0.52 9.39
C ALA A 36 -6.63 -0.53 7.86
N GLY A 37 -7.40 -1.43 7.26
CA GLY A 37 -7.59 -1.53 5.82
C GLY A 37 -8.47 -2.71 5.45
N SER A 38 -8.95 -2.75 4.22
CA SER A 38 -9.68 -3.89 3.68
C SER A 38 -9.23 -4.14 2.26
N TYR A 39 -9.04 -5.41 1.92
CA TYR A 39 -8.89 -5.86 0.55
C TYR A 39 -10.19 -6.55 0.17
N ASP A 40 -11.03 -5.81 -0.56
CA ASP A 40 -12.20 -6.36 -1.25
C ASP A 40 -11.67 -7.09 -2.48
N ASN A 41 -11.48 -8.40 -2.30
CA ASN A 41 -11.32 -9.29 -3.41
C ASN A 41 -12.71 -9.80 -3.72
N ALA A 42 -13.19 -9.65 -4.95
CA ALA A 42 -14.46 -10.23 -5.40
C ALA A 42 -14.52 -11.79 -5.32
N GLY A 43 -13.59 -12.43 -4.60
CA GLY A 43 -13.51 -13.84 -4.28
C GLY A 43 -14.09 -14.20 -2.90
N ASP A 44 -13.77 -15.42 -2.46
CA ASP A 44 -14.27 -16.00 -1.22
C ASP A 44 -13.07 -16.56 -0.45
N ALA A 45 -12.56 -15.75 0.49
CA ALA A 45 -11.34 -16.02 1.23
C ALA A 45 -11.60 -17.11 2.29
N LYS A 46 -10.83 -18.19 2.21
CA LYS A 46 -11.02 -19.39 3.06
C LYS A 46 -10.07 -19.46 4.22
N ASP A 47 -8.84 -19.02 4.03
CA ASP A 47 -7.81 -19.05 5.05
C ASP A 47 -6.73 -18.00 4.78
N VAL A 48 -6.02 -17.60 5.83
CA VAL A 48 -4.92 -16.64 5.77
C VAL A 48 -3.76 -17.10 6.65
N ALA A 49 -2.56 -17.13 6.07
CA ALA A 49 -1.31 -17.32 6.80
C ALA A 49 -0.43 -16.08 6.64
N VAL A 50 0.25 -15.66 7.70
CA VAL A 50 1.17 -14.51 7.66
C VAL A 50 2.61 -14.99 7.86
N SER A 51 3.52 -14.55 6.99
CA SER A 51 4.95 -14.77 7.14
C SER A 51 5.73 -13.54 6.71
N GLY A 52 6.51 -12.96 7.63
CA GLY A 52 7.18 -11.68 7.41
C GLY A 52 6.17 -10.57 7.11
N ASN A 53 6.40 -9.86 6.01
CA ASN A 53 5.56 -8.74 5.56
C ASN A 53 4.46 -9.18 4.57
N TYR A 54 4.16 -10.48 4.51
CA TYR A 54 3.23 -11.03 3.55
C TYR A 54 2.12 -11.82 4.23
N ALA A 55 0.89 -11.60 3.78
CA ALA A 55 -0.27 -12.43 4.04
C ALA A 55 -0.57 -13.27 2.79
N TYR A 56 -0.66 -14.58 2.98
CA TYR A 56 -0.99 -15.58 1.99
C TYR A 56 -2.44 -15.97 2.20
N VAL A 57 -3.31 -15.57 1.28
CA VAL A 57 -4.75 -15.81 1.34
C VAL A 57 -5.10 -16.92 0.36
N ALA A 58 -5.69 -18.00 0.88
CA ALA A 58 -6.32 -19.02 0.06
C ALA A 58 -7.72 -18.52 -0.33
N ASP A 59 -7.88 -18.11 -1.59
CA ASP A 59 -9.13 -17.59 -2.14
C ASP A 59 -9.72 -18.59 -3.13
N TYR A 60 -11.00 -18.92 -2.97
CA TYR A 60 -11.66 -19.93 -3.81
C TYR A 60 -11.72 -19.53 -5.29
N THR A 61 -11.93 -18.24 -5.57
CA THR A 61 -12.13 -17.73 -6.94
C THR A 61 -10.79 -17.37 -7.59
N ASN A 62 -9.87 -16.82 -6.80
CA ASN A 62 -8.61 -16.25 -7.28
C ASN A 62 -7.38 -17.14 -7.04
N GLY A 63 -7.54 -18.27 -6.33
CA GLY A 63 -6.44 -19.16 -5.98
C GLY A 63 -5.61 -18.61 -4.83
N LEU A 64 -4.28 -18.55 -4.97
CA LEU A 64 -3.41 -17.97 -3.95
C LEU A 64 -3.24 -16.47 -4.19
N VAL A 65 -3.72 -15.66 -3.25
CA VAL A 65 -3.52 -14.21 -3.23
C VAL A 65 -2.43 -13.88 -2.21
N ILE A 66 -1.45 -13.07 -2.60
CA ILE A 66 -0.36 -12.64 -1.73
C ILE A 66 -0.48 -11.14 -1.55
N LEU A 67 -0.59 -10.70 -0.30
CA LEU A 67 -0.78 -9.30 0.07
C LEU A 67 0.34 -8.85 0.98
N ARG A 68 0.74 -7.58 0.87
CA ARG A 68 1.66 -6.97 1.84
C ARG A 68 0.91 -6.59 3.11
N THR A 69 1.53 -6.81 4.26
CA THR A 69 0.95 -6.51 5.59
C THR A 69 1.48 -5.22 6.19
N ASP A 70 2.53 -4.66 5.62
CA ASP A 70 3.28 -3.50 6.08
C ASP A 70 2.88 -2.19 5.39
N VAL A 71 1.74 -2.16 4.69
CA VAL A 71 1.28 -0.97 3.95
C VAL A 71 1.17 0.22 4.92
N PRO A 72 1.89 1.32 4.66
CA PRO A 72 1.80 2.52 5.49
C PRO A 72 0.37 3.06 5.53
N VAL A 73 -0.13 3.36 6.73
CA VAL A 73 -1.47 3.97 6.93
C VAL A 73 -1.56 5.41 6.43
N THR A 74 -0.43 6.00 6.05
CA THR A 74 -0.32 7.32 5.46
C THR A 74 0.57 7.19 4.23
N PRO A 75 0.04 7.36 3.01
CA PRO A 75 0.83 7.30 1.79
C PRO A 75 1.95 8.34 1.82
N PRO A 76 3.19 7.98 1.47
CA PRO A 76 4.27 8.95 1.36
C PRO A 76 3.97 9.96 0.24
N LYS A 77 4.45 11.20 0.39
CA LYS A 77 4.43 12.15 -0.73
C LYS A 77 5.17 11.51 -1.91
N GLY A 78 4.58 11.55 -3.10
CA GLY A 78 5.17 10.91 -4.27
C GLY A 78 4.73 9.48 -4.56
N ASP A 79 3.88 8.86 -3.73
CA ASP A 79 3.18 7.62 -4.08
C ASP A 79 2.12 7.93 -5.16
N LEU A 80 2.42 7.58 -6.42
CA LEU A 80 1.60 7.93 -7.59
C LEU A 80 0.78 6.74 -8.12
N ASN A 81 1.05 5.53 -7.65
CA ASN A 81 0.23 4.36 -7.91
C ASN A 81 -0.72 4.02 -6.74
N HIS A 82 -0.61 4.73 -5.62
CA HIS A 82 -1.38 4.57 -4.39
C HIS A 82 -1.24 3.18 -3.76
N ASP A 83 -0.05 2.57 -3.87
CA ASP A 83 0.25 1.27 -3.26
C ASP A 83 0.81 1.38 -1.82
N GLY A 84 0.99 2.62 -1.34
CA GLY A 84 1.50 2.95 -0.02
C GLY A 84 3.02 3.01 0.06
N TYR A 85 3.74 2.68 -1.00
CA TYR A 85 5.20 2.65 -1.02
C TYR A 85 5.74 3.65 -2.05
N LEU A 86 6.90 4.22 -1.72
CA LEU A 86 7.65 5.03 -2.66
C LEU A 86 8.66 4.14 -3.39
N THR A 87 8.47 3.92 -4.68
CA THR A 87 9.25 2.97 -5.48
C THR A 87 9.69 3.58 -6.83
N PRO A 88 10.58 2.91 -7.59
CA PRO A 88 10.87 3.30 -8.97
C PRO A 88 9.63 3.28 -9.90
N ALA A 89 8.56 2.58 -9.52
CA ALA A 89 7.30 2.64 -10.28
C ALA A 89 6.73 4.06 -10.25
N ASP A 90 6.73 4.72 -9.10
CA ASP A 90 6.24 6.10 -8.94
C ASP A 90 7.06 7.09 -9.76
N ALA A 91 8.38 6.93 -9.78
CA ALA A 91 9.25 7.70 -10.65
C ALA A 91 8.90 7.52 -12.15
N ALA A 92 8.61 6.29 -12.57
CA ALA A 92 8.18 6.01 -13.94
C ALA A 92 6.82 6.64 -14.27
N ILE A 93 5.93 6.77 -13.27
CA ILE A 93 4.65 7.47 -13.40
C ILE A 93 4.88 8.98 -13.56
N ALA A 94 5.71 9.58 -12.71
CA ALA A 94 6.06 11.00 -12.83
C ALA A 94 6.69 11.32 -14.19
N LEU A 95 7.50 10.42 -14.75
CA LEU A 95 8.06 10.59 -16.09
C LEU A 95 6.98 10.53 -17.19
N GLN A 96 6.00 9.64 -17.07
CA GLN A 96 4.85 9.61 -17.98
C GLN A 96 3.99 10.87 -17.90
N ILE A 97 3.86 11.45 -16.71
CA ILE A 97 3.17 12.74 -16.51
C ILE A 97 3.98 13.87 -17.15
N ALA A 98 5.29 13.93 -16.90
CA ALA A 98 6.19 14.94 -17.47
C ALA A 98 6.25 14.90 -19.00
N THR A 99 6.06 13.72 -19.60
CA THR A 99 6.00 13.55 -21.07
C THR A 99 4.60 13.80 -21.65
N GLY A 100 3.59 14.03 -20.81
CA GLY A 100 2.20 14.23 -21.23
C GLY A 100 1.47 12.95 -21.65
N ILE A 101 2.09 11.77 -21.48
CA ILE A 101 1.45 10.47 -21.73
C ILE A 101 0.34 10.21 -20.71
N ARG A 102 0.55 10.66 -19.46
CA ARG A 102 -0.43 10.57 -18.39
C ARG A 102 -1.00 11.94 -18.04
N PRO A 103 -2.33 12.03 -17.82
CA PRO A 103 -2.94 13.27 -17.38
C PRO A 103 -2.44 13.67 -15.98
N CYS A 104 -2.35 14.98 -15.75
CA CYS A 104 -1.99 15.57 -14.46
C CYS A 104 -3.15 16.45 -13.98
N ASP A 105 -3.92 15.94 -13.04
CA ASP A 105 -4.93 16.74 -12.33
C ASP A 105 -4.31 17.41 -11.08
N PRO A 106 -5.01 18.35 -10.40
CA PRO A 106 -4.45 19.05 -9.24
C PRO A 106 -4.04 18.14 -8.08
N ALA A 107 -4.71 17.00 -7.88
CA ALA A 107 -4.36 16.05 -6.83
C ALA A 107 -3.07 15.29 -7.18
N THR A 108 -2.98 14.82 -8.42
CA THR A 108 -1.79 14.18 -8.99
C THR A 108 -0.61 15.14 -8.98
N LEU A 109 -0.82 16.42 -9.31
CA LEU A 109 0.20 17.45 -9.24
C LEU A 109 0.73 17.61 -7.81
N ALA A 110 -0.14 17.70 -6.80
CA ALA A 110 0.28 17.85 -5.42
C ALA A 110 1.12 16.67 -4.89
N ALA A 111 0.84 15.45 -5.38
CA ALA A 111 1.61 14.26 -5.05
C ALA A 111 2.91 14.15 -5.87
N ALA A 112 2.86 14.47 -7.16
CA ALA A 112 3.97 14.28 -8.10
C ALA A 112 4.99 15.42 -8.09
N ASP A 113 4.57 16.65 -7.75
CA ASP A 113 5.46 17.81 -7.57
C ASP A 113 6.20 17.71 -6.24
N VAL A 114 7.24 16.88 -6.25
CA VAL A 114 8.12 16.67 -5.10
C VAL A 114 9.18 17.78 -5.00
N SER A 115 9.48 18.48 -6.10
CA SER A 115 10.41 19.60 -6.12
C SER A 115 9.80 20.92 -5.58
N GLY A 116 8.48 21.06 -5.62
CA GLY A 116 7.73 22.23 -5.14
C GLY A 116 7.69 23.40 -6.14
N ASP A 117 7.93 23.15 -7.43
CA ASP A 117 7.98 24.18 -8.47
C ASP A 117 6.65 24.37 -9.22
N ASN A 118 5.60 23.66 -8.79
CA ASN A 118 4.26 23.57 -9.38
C ASN A 118 4.25 22.95 -10.79
N ARG A 119 5.23 22.12 -11.13
CA ARG A 119 5.29 21.34 -12.36
C ARG A 119 5.69 19.91 -12.05
N VAL A 120 5.37 19.00 -12.98
CA VAL A 120 5.88 17.63 -12.94
C VAL A 120 6.84 17.47 -14.10
N THR A 121 8.11 17.26 -13.79
CA THR A 121 9.20 17.17 -14.76
C THR A 121 10.04 15.91 -14.52
N SER A 122 11.07 15.70 -15.35
CA SER A 122 12.06 14.66 -15.09
C SER A 122 12.84 14.89 -13.79
N LEU A 123 12.88 16.11 -13.25
CA LEU A 123 13.47 16.39 -11.95
C LEU A 123 12.66 15.70 -10.84
N ASP A 124 11.34 15.81 -10.86
CA ASP A 124 10.46 15.15 -9.88
C ASP A 124 10.59 13.63 -9.96
N ALA A 125 10.61 13.08 -11.18
CA ALA A 125 10.86 11.65 -11.39
C ALA A 125 12.22 11.21 -10.82
N LEU A 126 13.27 12.04 -10.96
CA LEU A 126 14.59 11.73 -10.40
C LEU A 126 14.60 11.81 -8.88
N ILE A 127 13.94 12.81 -8.28
CA ILE A 127 13.81 12.95 -6.83
C ILE A 127 13.06 11.72 -6.27
N LEU A 128 11.95 11.32 -6.90
CA LEU A 128 11.22 10.10 -6.52
C LEU A 128 12.10 8.85 -6.59
N LEU A 129 12.90 8.71 -7.65
CA LEU A 129 13.81 7.57 -7.79
C LEU A 129 14.89 7.54 -6.70
N GLN A 130 15.41 8.70 -6.30
CA GLN A 130 16.39 8.80 -5.21
C GLN A 130 15.74 8.50 -3.86
N ALA A 131 14.54 9.04 -3.62
CA ALA A 131 13.80 8.82 -2.39
C ALA A 131 13.37 7.34 -2.23
N ALA A 132 13.01 6.67 -3.33
CA ALA A 132 12.71 5.24 -3.36
C ALA A 132 13.92 4.33 -3.02
N THR A 133 15.13 4.89 -3.02
CA THR A 133 16.36 4.18 -2.61
C THR A 133 16.84 4.55 -1.20
N ASP A 134 16.01 5.28 -0.43
CA ASP A 134 16.36 5.85 0.87
C ASP A 134 17.57 6.81 0.82
N ALA A 135 17.96 7.28 -0.38
CA ALA A 135 19.07 8.19 -0.56
C ALA A 135 18.72 9.62 -0.10
N ILE A 136 17.43 9.98 -0.16
CA ILE A 136 16.87 11.26 0.28
C ILE A 136 15.47 11.05 0.89
N THR A 137 15.00 12.03 1.65
CA THR A 137 13.63 12.07 2.21
C THR A 137 12.83 13.21 1.59
N LEU A 138 11.54 12.98 1.34
CA LEU A 138 10.60 13.94 0.76
C LEU A 138 9.85 14.78 1.80
#